data_AF-A0AAV8X8I5-F1
#
_entry.id   AF-A0AAV8X8I5-F1
#
_cell.length_a   1.000
_cell.length_b   1.000
_cell.length_c   1.000
_cell.angle_alpha   90.00
_cell.angle_beta   90.00
_cell.angle_gamma   90.00
#
_symmetry.space_group_name_H-M   'P 1'
#
loop_
_entity.id
_entity.type
_entity.pdbx_description
1 polymer ?
#
loop_
_entity_poly.entity_id
_entity_poly.type
_entity_poly.pdbx_seq_one_letter_code
_entity_poly.pdbx_strand_id
1 'polypeptide(L)'
;MSEFSVSQKEYLDKLFMKLNASINQKLTEVTNQINEIKDEISEVANKHDEEIEELKEKNQQLRKENKFLQRKVRKNNIVIYGINVNDNLSDTVINTLNNLLEISISEQDINDIYKIGKINNKQPLLVELISYQKKRLILNNAKKLKGKNIFIAEDQCWEDRNITKTLVTNLKIAKAKGKNAQIKGNKLIIENQAYTAEELQNNCLETEIEEEEEEQDDNTHNIPIGENSSNGGTTENGRGQHQRKHQKADDTKALSKAKNDSTQKKIS
;
A
#
# COMPACT_ATOMS: atom_id res chain seq x y z
N MET A 1 -34.03 14.58 79.81
CA MET A 1 -34.18 14.15 78.40
C MET A 1 -35.04 12.91 78.40
N SER A 2 -36.15 12.92 77.66
CA SER A 2 -37.25 11.96 77.80
C SER A 2 -36.92 10.58 77.23
N GLU A 3 -37.41 9.50 77.86
CA GLU A 3 -37.32 8.10 77.39
C GLU A 3 -37.78 7.94 75.94
N PHE A 4 -38.73 8.79 75.51
CA PHE A 4 -39.20 8.88 74.15
C PHE A 4 -38.10 9.23 73.13
N SER A 5 -37.17 10.13 73.47
CA SER A 5 -36.04 10.48 72.60
C SER A 5 -35.00 9.35 72.49
N VAL A 6 -34.87 8.52 73.52
CA VAL A 6 -33.95 7.36 73.53
C VAL A 6 -34.52 6.26 72.61
N SER A 7 -35.82 5.99 72.69
CA SER A 7 -36.50 5.01 71.83
C SER A 7 -36.46 5.39 70.34
N GLN A 8 -36.62 6.68 70.01
CA GLN A 8 -36.49 7.16 68.62
C GLN A 8 -35.07 6.98 68.08
N LYS A 9 -34.05 7.21 68.91
CA LYS A 9 -32.65 7.00 68.54
C LYS A 9 -32.35 5.53 68.25
N GLU A 10 -32.78 4.62 69.11
CA GLU A 10 -32.60 3.17 68.90
C GLU A 10 -33.30 2.66 67.63
N TYR A 11 -34.48 3.21 67.31
CA TYR A 11 -35.18 2.88 66.06
C TYR A 11 -34.40 3.34 64.82
N LEU A 12 -33.88 4.57 64.85
CA LEU A 12 -33.04 5.10 63.77
C LEU A 12 -31.74 4.32 63.59
N ASP A 13 -31.09 3.92 64.68
CA ASP A 13 -29.87 3.10 64.63
C ASP A 13 -30.15 1.74 63.98
N LYS A 14 -31.25 1.08 64.34
CA LYS A 14 -31.68 -0.18 63.70
C LYS A 14 -31.97 -0.01 62.21
N LEU A 15 -32.61 1.10 61.83
CA LEU A 15 -32.88 1.41 60.43
C LEU A 15 -31.58 1.64 59.65
N PHE A 16 -30.63 2.38 60.22
CA PHE A 16 -29.32 2.65 59.65
C PHE A 16 -28.48 1.37 59.49
N MET A 17 -28.51 0.48 60.49
CA MET A 17 -27.84 -0.82 60.40
C MET A 17 -28.40 -1.70 59.28
N LYS A 18 -29.73 -1.77 59.13
CA LYS A 18 -30.37 -2.51 58.03
C LYS A 18 -30.03 -1.92 56.67
N LEU A 19 -30.03 -0.59 56.56
CA LEU A 19 -29.68 0.11 55.33
C LEU A 19 -28.22 -0.17 54.93
N ASN A 20 -27.27 -0.04 55.87
CA ASN A 20 -25.86 -0.33 55.62
C ASN A 20 -25.62 -1.79 55.25
N ALA A 21 -26.30 -2.73 55.92
CA ALA A 21 -26.21 -4.14 55.56
C ALA A 21 -26.68 -4.40 54.12
N SER A 22 -27.80 -3.79 53.71
CA SER A 22 -28.32 -3.91 52.35
C SER A 22 -27.40 -3.25 51.29
N ILE A 23 -26.85 -2.07 51.61
CA ILE A 23 -25.89 -1.38 50.73
C ILE A 23 -24.62 -2.23 50.56
N ASN A 24 -24.07 -2.74 51.66
CA ASN A 24 -22.86 -3.57 51.63
C ASN A 24 -23.10 -4.86 50.82
N GLN A 25 -24.26 -5.50 50.99
CA GLN A 25 -24.62 -6.68 50.21
C GLN A 25 -24.64 -6.37 48.70
N LYS A 26 -25.29 -5.27 48.29
CA LYS A 26 -25.31 -4.85 46.88
C LYS A 26 -23.94 -4.46 46.36
N LEU A 27 -23.10 -3.80 47.18
CA LEU A 27 -21.73 -3.46 46.81
C LEU A 27 -20.89 -4.73 46.58
N THR A 28 -21.03 -5.74 47.43
CA THR A 28 -20.36 -7.03 47.24
C THR A 28 -20.83 -7.71 45.95
N GLU A 29 -22.13 -7.73 45.68
CA GLU A 29 -22.68 -8.32 44.46
C GLU A 29 -22.16 -7.62 43.19
N VAL A 30 -22.18 -6.29 43.16
CA VAL A 30 -21.63 -5.50 42.05
C VAL A 30 -20.12 -5.72 41.90
N THR A 31 -19.38 -5.81 43.00
CA THR A 31 -17.93 -6.07 42.96
C THR A 31 -17.65 -7.44 42.36
N ASN A 32 -18.43 -8.46 42.70
CA ASN A 32 -18.29 -9.80 42.14
C ASN A 32 -18.59 -9.81 40.63
N GLN A 33 -19.68 -9.17 40.20
CA GLN A 33 -20.02 -9.04 38.78
C GLN A 33 -18.93 -8.30 37.99
N ILE A 34 -18.35 -7.24 38.55
CA ILE A 34 -17.25 -6.50 37.92
C ILE A 34 -16.02 -7.41 37.74
N ASN A 35 -15.70 -8.23 38.74
CA ASN A 35 -14.57 -9.16 38.65
C ASN A 35 -14.82 -10.26 37.61
N GLU A 36 -16.02 -10.83 37.57
CA GLU A 36 -16.40 -11.82 36.54
C GLU A 36 -16.28 -11.24 35.13
N ILE A 37 -16.84 -10.05 34.89
CA ILE A 37 -16.73 -9.36 33.60
C ILE A 37 -15.26 -9.06 33.26
N LYS A 38 -14.46 -8.66 34.23
CA LYS A 38 -13.03 -8.37 34.02
C LYS A 38 -12.27 -9.63 33.60
N ASP A 39 -12.58 -10.77 34.22
CA ASP A 39 -11.95 -12.04 33.89
C ASP A 39 -12.36 -12.50 32.48
N GLU A 40 -13.65 -12.39 32.12
CA GLU A 40 -14.14 -12.67 30.77
C GLU A 40 -13.48 -11.77 29.71
N ILE A 41 -13.38 -10.46 29.98
CA ILE A 41 -12.71 -9.50 29.08
C ILE A 41 -11.24 -9.88 28.91
N SER A 42 -10.55 -10.25 29.99
CA SER A 42 -9.15 -10.67 29.92
C SER A 42 -8.99 -11.94 29.10
N GLU A 43 -9.88 -12.91 29.24
CA GLU A 43 -9.83 -14.15 28.48
C GLU A 43 -10.06 -13.90 26.97
N VAL A 44 -11.05 -13.06 26.64
CA VAL A 44 -11.34 -12.68 25.24
C VAL A 44 -10.19 -11.88 24.63
N ALA A 45 -9.60 -10.95 25.38
CA ALA A 45 -8.46 -10.15 24.92
C ALA A 45 -7.26 -11.05 24.59
N ASN A 46 -6.92 -11.99 25.47
CA ASN A 46 -5.82 -12.94 25.24
C ASN A 46 -6.06 -13.80 23.99
N LYS A 47 -7.28 -14.32 23.80
CA LYS A 47 -7.63 -15.09 22.59
C LYS A 47 -7.49 -14.27 21.31
N HIS A 48 -7.89 -13.00 21.34
CA HIS A 48 -7.74 -12.11 20.19
C HIS A 48 -6.29 -11.74 19.93
N ASP A 49 -5.46 -11.56 20.95
CA ASP A 49 -4.03 -11.31 20.77
C ASP A 49 -3.33 -12.51 20.13
N GLU A 50 -3.66 -13.73 20.57
CA GLU A 50 -3.19 -14.97 19.95
C GLU A 50 -3.62 -15.08 18.47
N GLU A 51 -4.89 -14.82 18.17
CA GLU A 51 -5.41 -14.84 16.80
C GLU A 51 -4.74 -13.78 15.92
N ILE A 52 -4.51 -12.58 16.45
CA ILE A 52 -3.84 -11.49 15.73
C ILE A 52 -2.40 -11.90 15.39
N GLU A 53 -1.65 -12.49 16.31
CA GLU A 53 -0.30 -12.95 16.04
C GLU A 53 -0.28 -14.07 15.01
N GLU A 54 -1.18 -15.06 15.13
CA GLU A 54 -1.29 -16.14 14.15
C GLU A 54 -1.63 -15.62 12.74
N LEU A 55 -2.55 -14.65 12.65
CA LEU A 55 -2.91 -14.01 11.39
C LEU A 55 -1.77 -13.18 10.81
N LYS A 56 -0.99 -12.47 11.63
CA LYS A 56 0.22 -11.75 11.19
C LYS A 56 1.23 -12.71 10.60
N GLU A 57 1.51 -13.82 11.27
CA GLU A 57 2.44 -14.85 10.80
C GLU A 57 2.00 -15.44 9.46
N LYS A 58 0.73 -15.87 9.37
CA LYS A 58 0.14 -16.38 8.11
C LYS A 58 0.23 -15.36 6.99
N ASN A 59 -0.07 -14.08 7.27
CA ASN A 59 0.00 -13.03 6.26
C ASN A 59 1.44 -12.81 5.76
N GLN A 60 2.43 -12.82 6.66
CA GLN A 60 3.84 -12.72 6.30
C GLN A 60 4.28 -13.91 5.42
N GLN A 61 3.86 -15.12 5.77
CA GLN A 61 4.16 -16.33 4.99
C GLN A 61 3.56 -16.25 3.59
N LEU A 62 2.27 -15.89 3.48
CA LEU A 62 1.58 -15.74 2.21
C LEU A 62 2.23 -14.66 1.34
N ARG A 63 2.66 -13.52 1.91
CA ARG A 63 3.39 -12.49 1.17
C ARG A 63 4.71 -13.00 0.62
N LYS A 64 5.48 -13.76 1.42
CA LYS A 64 6.76 -14.35 0.99
C LYS A 64 6.55 -15.35 -0.15
N GLU A 65 5.55 -16.23 -0.02
CA GLU A 65 5.22 -17.21 -1.05
C GLU A 65 4.71 -16.55 -2.33
N ASN A 66 3.81 -15.59 -2.23
CA ASN A 66 3.29 -14.85 -3.38
C ASN A 66 4.43 -14.15 -4.14
N LYS A 67 5.35 -13.49 -3.42
CA LYS A 67 6.55 -12.89 -4.00
C LYS A 67 7.43 -13.92 -4.72
N PHE A 68 7.63 -15.08 -4.13
CA PHE A 68 8.40 -16.17 -4.75
C PHE A 68 7.74 -16.65 -6.05
N LEU A 69 6.42 -16.88 -6.03
CA LEU A 69 5.67 -17.31 -7.20
C LEU A 69 5.69 -16.26 -8.31
N GLN A 70 5.49 -14.98 -7.98
CA GLN A 70 5.59 -13.90 -8.96
C GLN A 70 6.97 -13.85 -9.62
N ARG A 71 8.05 -13.96 -8.85
CA ARG A 71 9.42 -14.03 -9.39
C ARG A 71 9.62 -15.24 -10.29
N LYS A 72 9.04 -16.40 -9.92
CA LYS A 72 9.16 -17.64 -10.70
C LYS A 72 8.47 -17.52 -12.06
N VAL A 73 7.24 -16.99 -12.08
CA VAL A 73 6.47 -16.78 -13.32
C VAL A 73 7.15 -15.74 -14.22
N ARG A 74 7.64 -14.64 -13.66
CA ARG A 74 8.27 -13.56 -14.43
C ARG A 74 9.74 -13.81 -14.76
N LYS A 75 10.33 -14.93 -14.29
CA LYS A 75 11.77 -15.21 -14.37
C LYS A 75 12.31 -15.11 -15.78
N ASN A 76 11.56 -15.55 -16.78
CA ASN A 76 11.99 -15.56 -18.17
C ASN A 76 11.35 -14.43 -19.00
N ASN A 77 10.63 -13.52 -18.36
CA ASN A 77 9.88 -12.49 -19.05
C ASN A 77 10.73 -11.22 -19.23
N ILE A 78 10.53 -10.56 -20.37
CA ILE A 78 11.05 -9.23 -20.67
C ILE A 78 9.90 -8.31 -21.09
N VAL A 79 10.09 -7.01 -20.90
CA VAL A 79 9.17 -5.99 -21.37
C VAL A 79 9.87 -5.12 -22.40
N ILE A 80 9.26 -4.97 -23.57
CA ILE A 80 9.76 -4.15 -24.66
C ILE A 80 8.87 -2.92 -24.83
N TYR A 81 9.47 -1.75 -24.84
CA TYR A 81 8.80 -0.46 -25.01
C TYR A 81 9.18 0.16 -26.35
N GLY A 82 8.23 0.88 -26.97
CA GLY A 82 8.51 1.70 -28.15
C GLY A 82 8.46 0.97 -29.49
N ILE A 83 8.01 -0.29 -29.52
CA ILE A 83 7.71 -1.01 -30.77
C ILE A 83 6.29 -0.65 -31.23
N ASN A 84 6.15 -0.29 -32.50
CA ASN A 84 4.84 -0.19 -33.15
C ASN A 84 4.55 -1.52 -33.85
N VAL A 85 3.44 -2.16 -33.49
CA VAL A 85 3.06 -3.48 -34.03
C VAL A 85 1.83 -3.29 -34.90
N ASN A 86 2.00 -3.44 -36.21
CA ASN A 86 0.93 -3.28 -37.18
C ASN A 86 0.19 -4.62 -37.40
N ASP A 87 0.93 -5.70 -37.69
CA ASP A 87 0.36 -6.99 -38.10
C ASP A 87 0.82 -8.15 -37.18
N ASN A 88 1.82 -8.92 -37.63
CA ASN A 88 2.32 -10.08 -36.90
C ASN A 88 3.23 -9.66 -35.75
N LEU A 89 2.69 -9.77 -34.53
CA LEU A 89 3.37 -9.46 -33.29
C LEU A 89 4.65 -10.28 -33.11
N SER A 90 4.60 -11.59 -33.41
CA SER A 90 5.74 -12.50 -33.25
C SER A 90 6.89 -12.12 -34.19
N ASP A 91 6.62 -12.05 -35.49
CA ASP A 91 7.63 -11.68 -36.49
C ASP A 91 8.23 -10.31 -36.20
N THR A 92 7.37 -9.34 -35.83
CA THR A 92 7.83 -7.99 -35.51
C THR A 92 8.81 -8.02 -34.34
N VAL A 93 8.48 -8.73 -33.26
CA VAL A 93 9.34 -8.83 -32.08
C VAL A 93 10.64 -9.57 -32.40
N ILE A 94 10.56 -10.73 -33.06
CA ILE A 94 11.73 -11.54 -33.41
C ILE A 94 12.68 -10.76 -34.33
N ASN A 95 12.17 -10.17 -35.40
CA ASN A 95 12.96 -9.36 -36.33
C ASN A 95 13.56 -8.15 -35.62
N THR A 96 12.81 -7.49 -34.75
CA THR A 96 13.31 -6.34 -33.98
C THR A 96 14.45 -6.75 -33.04
N LEU A 97 14.29 -7.86 -32.31
CA LEU A 97 15.34 -8.35 -31.41
C LEU A 97 16.59 -8.78 -32.18
N ASN A 98 16.45 -9.56 -33.25
CA ASN A 98 17.57 -10.04 -34.05
C ASN A 98 18.33 -8.89 -34.71
N ASN A 99 17.61 -7.94 -35.34
CA ASN A 99 18.22 -6.82 -36.06
C ASN A 99 18.84 -5.77 -35.14
N LEU A 100 18.18 -5.44 -34.02
CA LEU A 100 18.66 -4.36 -33.16
C LEU A 100 19.71 -4.81 -32.14
N LEU A 101 19.68 -6.08 -31.74
CA LEU A 101 20.60 -6.63 -30.74
C LEU A 101 21.70 -7.50 -31.36
N GLU A 102 21.60 -7.85 -32.64
CA GLU A 102 22.51 -8.75 -33.36
C GLU A 102 22.63 -10.10 -32.65
N ILE A 103 21.48 -10.71 -32.34
CA ILE A 103 21.37 -12.02 -31.69
C ILE A 103 20.52 -12.94 -32.57
N SER A 104 20.52 -14.24 -32.25
CA SER A 104 19.66 -15.23 -32.89
C SER A 104 18.59 -15.72 -31.91
N ILE A 105 17.37 -15.23 -32.13
CA ILE A 105 16.12 -15.63 -31.50
C ILE A 105 15.22 -16.20 -32.61
N SER A 106 14.64 -17.37 -32.35
CA SER A 106 13.60 -17.96 -33.19
C SER A 106 12.28 -18.05 -32.44
N GLU A 107 11.20 -18.42 -33.14
CA GLU A 107 9.89 -18.65 -32.51
C GLU A 107 9.96 -19.68 -31.38
N GLN A 108 10.83 -20.67 -31.49
CA GLN A 108 11.03 -21.72 -30.47
C GLN A 108 11.65 -21.19 -29.17
N ASP A 109 12.20 -19.98 -29.15
CA ASP A 109 12.72 -19.37 -27.93
C ASP A 109 11.63 -18.60 -27.16
N ILE A 110 10.47 -18.38 -27.77
CA ILE A 110 9.36 -17.58 -27.25
C ILE A 110 8.22 -18.51 -26.89
N ASN A 111 7.68 -18.32 -25.68
CA ASN A 111 6.48 -19.01 -25.22
C ASN A 111 5.22 -18.24 -25.65
N ASP A 112 5.17 -16.94 -25.35
CA ASP A 112 4.02 -16.09 -25.71
C ASP A 112 4.41 -14.59 -25.72
N ILE A 113 3.58 -13.76 -26.34
CA ILE A 113 3.75 -12.31 -26.44
C ILE A 113 2.42 -11.59 -26.23
N TYR A 114 2.39 -10.66 -25.27
CA TYR A 114 1.20 -9.91 -24.92
C TYR A 114 1.43 -8.41 -25.00
N LYS A 115 0.43 -7.66 -25.46
CA LYS A 115 0.37 -6.20 -25.26
C LYS A 115 -0.09 -5.93 -23.83
N ILE A 116 0.67 -5.14 -23.07
CA ILE A 116 0.33 -4.78 -21.68
C ILE A 116 0.14 -3.28 -21.52
N GLY A 117 -0.69 -2.88 -20.55
CA GLY A 117 -0.96 -1.47 -20.25
C GLY A 117 -2.09 -0.85 -21.09
N LYS A 118 -2.23 0.48 -21.01
CA LYS A 118 -3.32 1.23 -21.66
C LYS A 118 -3.26 1.11 -23.18
N ILE A 119 -4.41 0.93 -23.82
CA ILE A 119 -4.55 0.83 -25.28
C ILE A 119 -4.06 2.12 -25.94
N ASN A 120 -2.93 2.03 -26.64
CA ASN A 120 -2.33 3.10 -27.43
C ASN A 120 -1.39 2.49 -28.50
N ASN A 121 -0.89 3.32 -29.42
CA ASN A 121 -0.05 2.86 -30.53
C ASN A 121 1.38 2.43 -30.11
N LYS A 122 1.74 2.57 -28.82
CA LYS A 122 3.09 2.26 -28.30
C LYS A 122 3.00 1.44 -27.01
N GLN A 123 2.05 0.51 -26.97
CA GLN A 123 1.86 -0.36 -25.83
C GLN A 123 3.13 -1.18 -25.57
N PRO A 124 3.59 -1.27 -24.33
CA PRO A 124 4.65 -2.20 -23.98
C PRO A 124 4.24 -3.63 -24.32
N LEU A 125 5.20 -4.41 -24.78
CA LEU A 125 5.04 -5.82 -25.09
C LEU A 125 5.70 -6.65 -23.99
N LEU A 126 4.95 -7.52 -23.35
CA LEU A 126 5.48 -8.57 -22.49
C LEU A 126 5.84 -9.76 -23.38
N VAL A 127 7.08 -10.21 -23.34
CA VAL A 127 7.54 -11.40 -24.06
C VAL A 127 7.94 -12.44 -23.03
N GLU A 128 7.29 -13.60 -23.09
CA GLU A 128 7.65 -14.77 -22.30
C GLU A 128 8.64 -15.62 -23.07
N LEU A 129 9.82 -15.86 -22.50
CA LEU A 129 10.85 -16.69 -23.12
C LEU A 129 10.85 -18.08 -22.49
N ILE A 130 11.20 -19.09 -23.28
CA ILE A 130 11.34 -20.45 -22.75
C ILE A 130 12.54 -20.55 -21.80
N SER A 131 13.62 -19.83 -22.11
CA SER A 131 14.91 -19.97 -21.43
C SER A 131 15.38 -18.67 -20.77
N TYR A 132 15.82 -18.79 -19.51
CA TYR A 132 16.49 -17.72 -18.78
C TYR A 132 17.80 -17.28 -19.47
N GLN A 133 18.50 -18.20 -20.14
CA GLN A 133 19.71 -17.91 -20.90
C GLN A 133 19.43 -16.95 -22.06
N LYS A 134 18.31 -17.17 -22.78
CA LYS A 134 17.86 -16.27 -23.86
C LYS A 134 17.49 -14.90 -23.33
N LYS A 135 16.76 -14.83 -22.20
CA LYS A 135 16.50 -13.56 -21.49
C LYS A 135 17.79 -12.81 -21.17
N ARG A 136 18.79 -13.48 -20.58
CA ARG A 136 20.07 -12.85 -20.26
C ARG A 136 20.81 -12.37 -21.50
N LEU A 137 20.80 -13.15 -22.59
CA LEU A 137 21.41 -12.75 -23.86
C LEU A 137 20.79 -11.45 -24.39
N ILE A 138 19.46 -11.35 -24.37
CA ILE A 138 18.73 -10.15 -24.78
C ILE A 138 19.10 -8.95 -23.89
N LEU A 139 19.00 -9.10 -22.57
CA LEU A 139 19.29 -8.01 -21.62
C LEU A 139 20.74 -7.52 -21.71
N ASN A 140 21.72 -8.41 -21.87
CA ASN A 140 23.13 -8.04 -22.02
C ASN A 140 23.40 -7.24 -23.31
N ASN A 141 22.63 -7.48 -24.37
CA ASN A 141 22.74 -6.76 -25.64
C ASN A 141 21.85 -5.52 -25.71
N ALA A 142 20.92 -5.31 -24.75
CA ALA A 142 20.02 -4.15 -24.73
C ALA A 142 20.77 -2.80 -24.73
N LYS A 143 22.03 -2.76 -24.31
CA LYS A 143 22.92 -1.58 -24.44
C LYS A 143 23.06 -1.07 -25.89
N LYS A 144 22.90 -1.94 -26.90
CA LYS A 144 22.91 -1.58 -28.34
C LYS A 144 21.68 -0.77 -28.77
N LEU A 145 20.67 -0.66 -27.90
CA LEU A 145 19.50 0.18 -28.11
C LEU A 145 19.73 1.64 -27.71
N LYS A 146 20.88 1.98 -27.13
CA LYS A 146 21.18 3.37 -26.74
C LYS A 146 21.08 4.30 -27.96
N GLY A 147 20.32 5.38 -27.81
CA GLY A 147 20.03 6.33 -28.91
C GLY A 147 18.85 5.93 -29.80
N LYS A 148 18.27 4.74 -29.61
CA LYS A 148 17.03 4.32 -30.27
C LYS A 148 15.83 4.61 -29.35
N ASN A 149 14.64 4.73 -29.92
CA ASN A 149 13.39 4.94 -29.17
C ASN A 149 12.76 3.61 -28.67
N ILE A 150 13.59 2.59 -28.44
CA ILE A 150 13.16 1.26 -28.02
C ILE A 150 13.92 0.90 -26.74
N PHE A 151 13.19 0.39 -25.76
CA PHE A 151 13.76 0.03 -24.46
C PHE A 151 13.36 -1.40 -24.10
N ILE A 152 14.31 -2.16 -23.54
CA ILE A 152 14.04 -3.50 -23.03
C ILE A 152 14.35 -3.50 -21.55
N ALA A 153 13.39 -3.96 -20.75
CA ALA A 153 13.53 -4.11 -19.32
C ALA A 153 13.19 -5.55 -18.89
N GLU A 154 13.65 -5.92 -17.71
CA GLU A 154 13.20 -7.13 -17.05
C GLU A 154 11.76 -6.96 -16.55
N ASP A 155 10.93 -8.00 -16.67
CA ASP A 155 9.63 -8.03 -16.01
C ASP A 155 9.81 -8.35 -14.52
N GLN A 156 9.91 -7.31 -13.70
CA GLN A 156 10.06 -7.44 -12.25
C GLN A 156 8.69 -7.40 -11.55
N CYS A 157 8.57 -8.13 -10.44
CA CYS A 157 7.45 -7.99 -9.52
C CYS A 157 7.41 -6.57 -8.92
N TRP A 158 6.28 -6.19 -8.32
CA TRP A 158 6.08 -4.82 -7.84
C TRP A 158 7.12 -4.39 -6.81
N GLU A 159 7.45 -5.26 -5.85
CA GLU A 159 8.44 -4.99 -4.81
C GLU A 159 9.84 -4.81 -5.41
N ASP A 160 10.25 -5.72 -6.30
CA ASP A 160 11.58 -5.67 -6.92
C ASP A 160 11.71 -4.46 -7.86
N ARG A 161 10.61 -4.08 -8.52
CA ARG A 161 10.53 -2.86 -9.33
C ARG A 161 10.67 -1.61 -8.47
N ASN A 162 10.04 -1.56 -7.30
CA ASN A 162 10.17 -0.44 -6.37
C ASN A 162 11.59 -0.33 -5.81
N ILE A 163 12.19 -1.45 -5.40
CA ILE A 163 13.61 -1.50 -5.00
C ILE A 163 14.48 -0.94 -6.12
N THR A 164 14.32 -1.44 -7.35
CA THR A 164 15.09 -0.99 -8.51
C THR A 164 14.89 0.51 -8.78
N LYS A 165 13.65 1.01 -8.68
CA LYS A 165 13.34 2.44 -8.84
C LYS A 165 14.09 3.28 -7.81
N THR A 166 14.01 2.93 -6.52
CA THR A 166 14.71 3.64 -5.44
C THR A 166 16.22 3.65 -5.67
N LEU A 167 16.82 2.49 -5.98
CA LEU A 167 18.25 2.37 -6.22
C LEU A 167 18.70 3.18 -7.44
N VAL A 168 17.96 3.13 -8.55
CA VAL A 168 18.29 3.87 -9.79
C VAL A 168 18.15 5.38 -9.60
N THR A 169 17.13 5.85 -8.87
CA THR A 169 16.98 7.28 -8.53
C THR A 169 18.18 7.77 -7.72
N ASN A 170 18.52 7.07 -6.64
CA ASN A 170 19.65 7.43 -5.80
C ASN A 170 21.00 7.30 -6.52
N LEU A 171 21.16 6.32 -7.41
CA LEU A 171 22.32 6.20 -8.28
C LEU A 171 22.53 7.46 -9.14
N LYS A 172 21.44 8.00 -9.71
CA LYS A 172 21.52 9.22 -10.53
C LYS A 172 21.92 10.42 -9.68
N ILE A 173 21.35 10.56 -8.49
CA ILE A 173 21.68 11.63 -7.54
C ILE A 173 23.16 11.56 -7.15
N ALA A 174 23.65 10.38 -6.75
CA ALA A 174 25.05 10.18 -6.37
C ALA A 174 26.02 10.51 -7.52
N LYS A 175 25.70 10.07 -8.74
CA LYS A 175 26.50 10.39 -9.93
C LYS A 175 26.48 11.87 -10.28
N ALA A 176 25.35 12.54 -10.12
CA ALA A 176 25.25 13.99 -10.32
C ALA A 176 26.08 14.76 -9.29
N LYS A 177 26.16 14.26 -8.04
CA LYS A 177 27.05 14.77 -6.98
C LYS A 177 28.54 14.38 -7.17
N GLY A 178 28.92 13.79 -8.31
CA GLY A 178 30.29 13.39 -8.61
C GLY A 178 30.81 12.16 -7.85
N LYS A 179 29.95 11.48 -7.08
CA LYS A 179 30.35 10.29 -6.32
C LYS A 179 30.48 9.06 -7.21
N ASN A 180 31.43 8.18 -6.88
CA ASN A 180 31.53 6.88 -7.52
C ASN A 180 30.43 5.96 -6.99
N ALA A 181 29.43 5.68 -7.84
CA ALA A 181 28.27 4.89 -7.47
C ALA A 181 27.90 3.82 -8.51
N GLN A 182 27.55 2.62 -8.02
CA GLN A 182 27.14 1.48 -8.85
C GLN A 182 26.08 0.62 -8.14
N ILE A 183 25.16 0.02 -8.90
CA ILE A 183 24.21 -0.96 -8.35
C ILE A 183 24.78 -2.37 -8.51
N LYS A 184 24.77 -3.16 -7.42
CA LYS A 184 25.18 -4.57 -7.44
C LYS A 184 24.16 -5.41 -6.68
N GLY A 185 23.41 -6.23 -7.41
CA GLY A 185 22.26 -6.96 -6.85
C GLY A 185 21.19 -5.97 -6.38
N ASN A 186 20.67 -6.16 -5.17
CA ASN A 186 19.66 -5.29 -4.56
C ASN A 186 20.26 -4.20 -3.66
N LYS A 187 21.50 -3.75 -3.95
CA LYS A 187 22.21 -2.74 -3.17
C LYS A 187 22.84 -1.68 -4.07
N LEU A 188 22.87 -0.44 -3.58
CA LEU A 188 23.59 0.68 -4.18
C LEU A 188 24.92 0.84 -3.46
N ILE A 189 26.03 0.78 -4.17
CA ILE A 189 27.37 1.00 -3.63
C ILE A 189 27.77 2.42 -3.96
N ILE A 190 28.00 3.27 -2.96
CA ILE A 190 28.52 4.65 -3.08
C ILE A 190 29.82 4.70 -2.31
N GLU A 191 30.94 5.05 -2.96
CA GLU A 191 32.25 5.21 -2.28
C GLU A 191 32.63 3.99 -1.40
N ASN A 192 32.36 2.78 -1.92
CA ASN A 192 32.56 1.48 -1.27
C ASN A 192 31.61 1.14 -0.10
N GLN A 193 30.65 1.99 0.23
CA GLN A 193 29.59 1.69 1.20
C GLN A 193 28.35 1.17 0.48
N ALA A 194 27.73 0.11 1.03
CA ALA A 194 26.59 -0.55 0.41
C ALA A 194 25.29 -0.17 1.14
N TYR A 195 24.35 0.40 0.39
CA TYR A 195 23.07 0.87 0.86
C TYR A 195 21.92 0.00 0.33
N THR A 196 20.97 -0.33 1.19
CA THR A 196 19.72 -1.00 0.80
C THR A 196 18.67 0.03 0.33
N ALA A 197 17.63 -0.42 -0.36
CA ALA A 197 16.55 0.47 -0.76
C ALA A 197 15.77 1.04 0.44
N GLU A 198 15.72 0.30 1.56
CA GLU A 198 15.06 0.74 2.81
C GLU A 198 15.86 1.86 3.47
N GLU A 199 17.18 1.70 3.61
CA GLU A 199 18.08 2.75 4.12
C GLU A 199 17.99 4.04 3.29
N LEU A 200 17.93 3.92 1.95
CA LEU A 200 17.84 5.08 1.06
C LEU A 200 16.47 5.77 1.08
N GLN A 201 15.40 5.05 1.43
CA GLN A 201 14.07 5.66 1.57
C GLN A 201 13.97 6.50 2.84
N ASN A 202 14.57 6.02 3.93
CA ASN A 202 14.59 6.75 5.20
C ASN A 202 15.42 8.03 5.10
N ASN A 203 16.60 7.96 4.46
CA ASN A 203 17.46 9.13 4.30
C ASN A 203 16.89 10.21 3.36
N CYS A 204 15.97 9.85 2.45
CA CYS A 204 15.29 10.84 1.59
C CYS A 204 14.26 11.67 2.37
N LEU A 205 13.67 11.10 3.43
CA LEU A 205 12.71 11.78 4.31
C LEU A 205 13.41 12.70 5.32
N GLU A 206 14.62 12.33 5.75
CA GLU A 206 15.41 13.16 6.67
C GLU A 206 15.94 14.44 5.99
N THR A 207 16.35 14.38 4.72
CA THR A 207 16.79 15.58 3.97
C THR A 207 15.68 16.56 3.67
N GLU A 208 14.41 16.12 3.59
CA GLU A 208 13.26 17.03 3.40
C GLU A 208 12.90 17.78 4.70
N ILE A 209 13.27 17.26 5.88
CA ILE A 209 13.06 17.92 7.17
C ILE A 209 14.17 18.95 7.45
N GLU A 210 15.42 18.66 7.04
CA GLU A 210 16.54 19.60 7.19
C GLU A 210 16.46 20.80 6.22
N GLU A 211 15.94 20.59 4.99
CA GLU A 211 15.75 21.68 4.01
C GLU A 211 14.61 22.66 4.40
N GLU A 212 13.65 22.25 5.23
CA GLU A 212 12.60 23.14 5.77
C GLU A 212 13.06 23.95 7.01
N GLU A 213 14.07 23.47 7.74
CA GLU A 213 14.61 24.16 8.92
C GLU A 213 15.72 25.19 8.61
N GLU A 214 16.36 25.12 7.43
CA GLU A 214 17.41 26.08 7.03
C GLU A 214 16.91 27.30 6.21
N GLU A 215 15.61 27.40 5.86
CA GLU A 215 15.03 28.55 5.14
C GLU A 215 14.29 29.58 6.04
N GLN A 216 14.64 29.69 7.33
CA GLN A 216 14.15 30.78 8.19
C GLN A 216 15.26 31.48 8.97
N ASP A 217 16.16 32.16 8.28
CA ASP A 217 16.85 33.33 8.84
C ASP A 217 17.43 34.16 7.69
N ASP A 218 16.58 35.01 7.11
CA ASP A 218 16.96 36.35 6.58
C ASP A 218 15.78 36.95 5.81
N ASN A 219 14.86 37.63 6.50
CA ASN A 219 14.47 38.95 6.04
C ASN A 219 13.83 39.83 7.11
N THR A 220 14.52 40.92 7.37
CA THR A 220 14.11 42.06 8.18
C THR A 220 13.20 42.99 7.35
N HIS A 221 12.32 43.71 8.07
CA HIS A 221 11.60 44.92 7.63
C HIS A 221 10.55 44.80 6.51
N ASN A 222 9.25 44.83 6.86
CA ASN A 222 8.53 46.10 7.08
C ASN A 222 7.09 45.85 7.53
N ILE A 223 6.73 46.53 8.62
CA ILE A 223 5.36 46.70 9.13
C ILE A 223 4.66 47.78 8.28
N PRO A 224 3.35 47.65 8.01
CA PRO A 224 2.47 48.75 8.38
C PRO A 224 1.28 48.29 9.23
N ILE A 225 1.12 49.06 10.30
CA ILE A 225 0.06 49.05 11.30
C ILE A 225 -1.27 49.39 10.61
N GLY A 226 -2.29 48.57 10.88
CA GLY A 226 -3.68 48.84 10.53
C GLY A 226 -4.59 48.20 11.57
N GLU A 227 -4.92 48.96 12.59
CA GLU A 227 -5.86 48.62 13.65
C GLU A 227 -7.24 48.26 13.07
N ASN A 228 -7.82 47.14 13.48
CA ASN A 228 -9.16 47.15 14.04
C ASN A 228 -9.48 45.87 14.81
N SER A 229 -10.02 46.10 16.00
CA SER A 229 -10.31 45.16 17.07
C SER A 229 -11.69 44.51 16.91
N SER A 230 -11.79 43.34 17.54
CA SER A 230 -12.97 42.75 18.19
C SER A 230 -13.88 41.77 17.44
N ASN A 231 -13.91 40.57 18.03
CA ASN A 231 -14.91 39.49 18.08
C ASN A 231 -14.36 38.18 17.46
N GLY A 232 -14.02 37.15 18.22
CA GLY A 232 -14.71 36.61 19.40
C GLY A 232 -15.80 35.66 18.92
N GLY A 233 -15.45 34.38 18.71
CA GLY A 233 -16.42 33.37 18.29
C GLY A 233 -15.78 32.10 17.71
N THR A 234 -15.42 31.18 18.59
CA THR A 234 -15.15 29.78 18.27
C THR A 234 -16.37 29.16 17.59
N THR A 235 -16.21 28.69 16.35
CA THR A 235 -17.15 27.78 15.69
C THR A 235 -16.38 26.61 15.10
N GLU A 236 -16.34 25.48 15.82
CA GLU A 236 -16.11 24.18 15.21
C GLU A 236 -17.46 23.50 14.99
N ASN A 237 -17.89 23.53 13.74
CA ASN A 237 -18.92 22.66 13.18
C ASN A 237 -18.21 21.88 12.05
N GLY A 238 -18.17 20.54 12.13
CA GLY A 238 -17.43 19.76 11.14
C GLY A 238 -17.63 18.24 11.23
N ARG A 239 -18.87 17.77 11.30
CA ARG A 239 -19.21 16.38 10.93
C ARG A 239 -18.87 16.16 9.45
N GLY A 240 -18.11 15.11 9.16
CA GLY A 240 -17.84 14.67 7.79
C GLY A 240 -17.70 13.15 7.71
N GLN A 241 -18.82 12.45 7.88
CA GLN A 241 -18.95 11.05 7.49
C GLN A 241 -18.69 10.93 5.98
N HIS A 242 -17.68 10.18 5.56
CA HIS A 242 -17.66 9.60 4.21
C HIS A 242 -17.43 8.09 4.28
N GLN A 243 -18.53 7.42 3.95
CA GLN A 243 -18.72 5.99 3.90
C GLN A 243 -17.96 5.37 2.74
N ARG A 244 -17.44 4.18 3.01
CA ARG A 244 -16.93 3.19 2.05
C ARG A 244 -17.95 2.97 0.92
N LYS A 245 -17.57 3.29 -0.31
CA LYS A 245 -18.16 2.69 -1.52
C LYS A 245 -17.27 1.52 -1.92
N HIS A 246 -17.75 0.29 -1.76
CA HIS A 246 -17.48 -0.85 -2.65
C HIS A 246 -18.26 -2.07 -2.14
N GLN A 247 -19.47 -2.27 -2.68
CA GLN A 247 -20.07 -3.59 -2.94
C GLN A 247 -21.50 -3.38 -3.44
N LYS A 248 -21.69 -3.67 -4.73
CA LYS A 248 -22.92 -4.12 -5.43
C LYS A 248 -22.76 -3.80 -6.91
N ALA A 249 -22.06 -4.69 -7.59
CA ALA A 249 -22.01 -4.74 -9.05
C ALA A 249 -22.28 -6.18 -9.49
N ASP A 250 -23.37 -6.75 -8.99
CA ASP A 250 -24.01 -7.95 -9.50
C ASP A 250 -25.49 -7.77 -9.14
N ASP A 251 -26.31 -7.33 -10.11
CA ASP A 251 -27.78 -7.49 -10.16
C ASP A 251 -28.45 -6.63 -11.25
N THR A 252 -27.75 -5.73 -11.94
CA THR A 252 -28.36 -4.89 -12.99
C THR A 252 -28.41 -5.53 -14.39
N LYS A 253 -28.07 -6.82 -14.54
CA LYS A 253 -28.20 -7.55 -15.82
C LYS A 253 -29.50 -8.34 -15.98
N ALA A 254 -30.38 -8.36 -14.97
CA ALA A 254 -31.65 -9.11 -15.01
C ALA A 254 -32.89 -8.25 -15.35
N LEU A 255 -32.81 -6.91 -15.36
CA LEU A 255 -33.98 -6.04 -15.61
C LEU A 255 -34.04 -5.38 -17.00
N SER A 256 -33.04 -5.56 -17.87
CA SER A 256 -33.06 -5.01 -19.24
C SER A 256 -33.59 -5.98 -20.30
N LYS A 257 -33.88 -7.24 -19.95
CA LYS A 257 -34.41 -8.26 -20.88
C LYS A 257 -35.95 -8.38 -20.87
N ALA A 258 -36.64 -7.69 -19.96
CA ALA A 258 -38.10 -7.76 -19.83
C ALA A 258 -38.88 -6.58 -20.45
N LYS A 259 -38.21 -5.64 -21.13
CA LYS A 259 -38.86 -4.48 -21.77
C LYS A 259 -38.86 -4.50 -23.32
N ASN A 260 -38.27 -5.51 -23.95
CA ASN A 260 -38.27 -5.63 -25.42
C ASN A 260 -39.27 -6.66 -25.98
N ASP A 261 -39.92 -7.48 -25.14
CA ASP A 261 -40.90 -8.49 -25.59
C ASP A 261 -42.37 -7.99 -25.59
N SER A 262 -42.64 -6.78 -25.09
CA SER A 262 -44.00 -6.20 -25.10
C SER A 262 -44.31 -5.28 -26.30
N THR A 263 -43.32 -5.03 -27.17
CA THR A 263 -43.49 -4.09 -28.30
C THR A 263 -43.59 -4.78 -29.67
N GLN A 264 -43.44 -6.10 -29.76
CA GLN A 264 -43.57 -6.85 -31.03
C GLN A 264 -44.93 -7.56 -31.22
N LYS A 265 -45.88 -7.42 -30.30
CA LYS A 265 -47.21 -8.07 -30.40
C LYS A 265 -48.38 -7.11 -30.66
N LYS A 266 -48.12 -5.99 -31.34
CA LYS A 266 -49.15 -5.02 -31.77
C LYS A 266 -49.04 -4.55 -33.23
N ILE A 267 -48.28 -5.27 -34.06
CA ILE A 267 -48.26 -5.08 -35.51
C ILE A 267 -48.34 -6.46 -36.17
N SER A 268 -49.56 -7.01 -36.20
CA SER A 268 -50.04 -8.05 -37.11
C SER A 268 -51.56 -7.99 -37.08
#